data_AF-A0A1M6W4Z5-F1
#
_entry.id   AF-A0A1M6W4Z5-F1
#
_cell.length_a   1.000
_cell.length_b   1.000
_cell.length_c   1.000
_cell.angle_alpha   90.00
_cell.angle_beta   90.00
_cell.angle_gamma   90.00
#
_symmetry.space_group_name_H-M   'P 1'
#
loop_
_entity.id
_entity.type
_entity.pdbx_description
1 polymer ?
#
loop_
_entity_poly.entity_id
_entity_poly.type
_entity_poly.pdbx_seq_one_letter_code
_entity_poly.pdbx_strand_id
1 'polypeptide(L)'
;MFYSLVCKSILLITLAASLSFAEGCVSENDSSETDPIFANFCFYKDTSVFVGKDSGFVLTAYEMIDDISFTIDARNRVTKTYFDVSLVGVSSDKAKINPFRGMSGGTCLGARCRHSLAVSPYDLIDFYFSAADSLYVKSLAGLVHPLKWKYELDFGRQKQSVSGENYIYVSGFCNQMQLEKIRKRGMQPSLNK
;
A
#
# COMPACT_ATOMS: atom_id res chain seq x y z
N MET A 1 -34.13 -0.33 50.41
CA MET A 1 -33.80 1.02 49.92
C MET A 1 -32.29 1.29 49.82
N PHE A 2 -31.45 0.82 50.75
CA PHE A 2 -29.99 1.06 50.75
C PHE A 2 -29.24 0.52 49.50
N TYR A 3 -29.58 -0.67 49.00
CA TYR A 3 -28.91 -1.24 47.81
C TYR A 3 -29.08 -0.42 46.52
N SER A 4 -30.22 0.25 46.34
CA SER A 4 -30.49 1.08 45.15
C SER A 4 -29.66 2.37 45.15
N LEU A 5 -29.40 2.93 46.34
CA LEU A 5 -28.53 4.10 46.50
C LEU A 5 -27.07 3.74 46.26
N VAL A 6 -26.59 2.61 46.80
CA VAL A 6 -25.20 2.17 46.60
C VAL A 6 -24.89 1.87 45.13
N CYS A 7 -25.79 1.20 44.40
CA CYS A 7 -25.59 0.95 42.97
C CYS A 7 -25.56 2.24 42.13
N LYS A 8 -26.40 3.24 42.45
CA LYS A 8 -26.38 4.53 41.74
C LYS A 8 -25.07 5.30 41.97
N SER A 9 -24.54 5.25 43.19
CA SER A 9 -23.25 5.87 43.51
C SER A 9 -22.09 5.23 42.76
N ILE A 10 -22.06 3.89 42.66
CA ILE A 10 -21.02 3.15 41.93
C ILE A 10 -21.08 3.49 40.43
N LEU A 11 -22.28 3.57 39.86
CA LEU A 11 -22.49 3.90 38.44
C LEU A 11 -22.04 5.33 38.09
N LEU A 12 -22.21 6.27 39.01
CA LEU A 12 -21.74 7.66 38.87
C LEU A 12 -20.21 7.76 38.95
N ILE A 13 -19.58 6.98 39.82
CA ILE A 13 -18.11 6.94 39.96
C ILE A 13 -17.46 6.31 38.72
N THR A 14 -18.03 5.24 38.16
CA THR A 14 -17.51 4.62 36.93
C THR A 14 -17.69 5.52 35.70
N LEU A 15 -18.79 6.27 35.61
CA LEU A 15 -19.00 7.24 34.52
C LEU A 15 -18.00 8.40 34.59
N ALA A 16 -17.76 8.95 35.79
CA ALA A 16 -16.79 10.03 35.99
C ALA A 16 -15.35 9.57 35.67
N ALA A 17 -14.97 8.36 36.08
CA ALA A 17 -13.67 7.78 35.71
C ALA A 17 -13.54 7.64 34.19
N SER A 18 -14.58 7.17 33.47
CA SER A 18 -14.53 7.04 32.01
C SER A 18 -14.42 8.37 31.27
N LEU A 19 -14.94 9.46 31.84
CA LEU A 19 -14.79 10.80 31.27
C LEU A 19 -13.39 11.36 31.51
N SER A 20 -12.78 11.10 32.67
CA SER A 20 -11.40 11.50 32.96
C SER A 20 -10.36 10.73 32.12
N PHE A 21 -10.67 9.52 31.63
CA PHE A 21 -9.83 8.81 30.67
C PHE A 21 -10.09 9.21 29.20
N ALA A 22 -11.20 9.91 28.92
CA ALA A 22 -11.50 10.41 27.58
C ALA A 22 -10.85 11.78 27.30
N GLU A 23 -10.57 12.57 28.35
CA GLU A 23 -9.88 13.87 28.24
C GLU A 23 -8.35 13.76 28.11
N GLY A 24 -7.78 12.55 28.15
CA GLY A 24 -6.36 12.29 27.92
C GLY A 24 -5.93 12.16 26.45
N CYS A 25 -6.84 12.32 25.49
CA CYS A 25 -6.54 12.18 24.05
C CYS A 25 -6.67 13.49 23.25
N VAL A 26 -6.72 14.66 23.91
CA VAL A 26 -6.76 15.95 23.20
C VAL A 26 -5.61 16.85 23.63
N SER A 27 -4.55 16.72 22.82
CA SER A 27 -3.65 17.78 22.34
C SER A 27 -2.70 18.44 23.36
N GLU A 28 -1.43 18.03 23.28
CA GLU A 28 -0.32 18.96 23.40
C GLU A 28 0.60 18.80 22.19
N ASN A 29 0.77 19.92 21.47
CA ASN A 29 1.76 20.21 20.45
C ASN A 29 2.93 19.21 20.33
N ASP A 30 2.91 18.37 19.30
CA ASP A 30 4.15 17.83 18.73
C ASP A 30 4.49 18.60 17.45
N SER A 31 5.69 19.15 17.47
CA SER A 31 6.32 19.93 16.41
C SER A 31 6.34 19.17 15.09
N SER A 32 5.70 19.70 14.04
CA SER A 32 5.96 19.37 12.63
C SER A 32 6.35 17.90 12.36
N GLU A 33 5.59 16.95 12.90
CA GLU A 33 5.82 15.55 12.61
C GLU A 33 5.30 15.34 11.19
N THR A 34 6.17 15.57 10.20
CA THR A 34 5.91 15.11 8.84
C THR A 34 5.63 13.63 8.92
N ASP A 35 4.45 13.21 8.45
CA ASP A 35 4.06 11.80 8.40
C ASP A 35 5.25 10.96 7.89
N PRO A 36 5.57 9.83 8.56
CA PRO A 36 6.77 9.08 8.26
C PRO A 36 6.77 8.58 6.82
N ILE A 37 7.96 8.52 6.22
CA ILE A 37 8.15 7.91 4.90
C ILE A 37 8.13 6.39 5.09
N PHE A 38 7.19 5.71 4.46
CA PHE A 38 7.04 4.25 4.59
C PHE A 38 7.90 3.48 3.61
N ALA A 39 8.23 4.06 2.46
CA ALA A 39 9.01 3.40 1.43
C ALA A 39 9.72 4.39 0.51
N ASN A 40 10.89 3.96 0.03
CA ASN A 40 11.68 4.69 -0.94
C ASN A 40 11.52 4.07 -2.33
N PHE A 41 11.27 4.92 -3.31
CA PHE A 41 11.04 4.57 -4.70
C PHE A 41 12.09 5.19 -5.61
N CYS A 42 12.37 4.54 -6.73
CA CYS A 42 13.21 5.10 -7.79
C CYS A 42 12.69 4.69 -9.16
N PHE A 43 13.07 5.47 -10.18
CA PHE A 43 12.79 5.20 -11.57
C PHE A 43 13.89 4.37 -12.21
N TYR A 44 13.53 3.27 -12.84
CA TYR A 44 14.42 2.58 -13.77
C TYR A 44 13.82 2.60 -15.18
N LYS A 45 14.70 2.48 -16.18
CA LYS A 45 14.27 2.33 -17.56
C LYS A 45 13.85 0.89 -17.77
N ASP A 46 12.59 0.67 -18.13
CA ASP A 46 12.08 -0.63 -18.53
C ASP A 46 11.74 -0.57 -20.02
N THR A 47 12.34 -1.47 -20.79
CA THR A 47 12.06 -1.63 -22.23
C THR A 47 11.15 -2.82 -22.50
N SER A 48 10.68 -3.51 -21.47
CA SER A 48 9.75 -4.63 -21.59
C SER A 48 8.34 -4.12 -21.90
N VAL A 49 7.66 -4.80 -22.83
CA VAL A 49 6.44 -4.31 -23.52
C VAL A 49 5.17 -4.43 -22.66
N PHE A 50 5.30 -4.50 -21.33
CA PHE A 50 4.19 -4.85 -20.46
C PHE A 50 3.07 -3.78 -20.47
N VAL A 51 3.41 -2.50 -20.66
CA VAL A 51 2.43 -1.40 -20.75
C VAL A 51 2.58 -0.66 -22.09
N GLY A 52 2.44 -1.42 -23.18
CA GLY A 52 2.46 -0.88 -24.54
C GLY A 52 3.87 -0.59 -25.06
N LYS A 53 3.96 -0.17 -26.33
CA LYS A 53 5.23 0.10 -27.01
C LYS A 53 6.00 1.32 -26.48
N ASP A 54 5.38 2.09 -25.58
CA ASP A 54 5.84 3.42 -25.16
C ASP A 54 6.25 3.51 -23.69
N SER A 55 6.09 2.46 -22.87
CA SER A 55 6.56 2.48 -21.48
C SER A 55 8.08 2.56 -21.46
N GLY A 56 8.59 3.66 -20.91
CA GLY A 56 10.03 3.94 -20.85
C GLY A 56 10.58 3.96 -19.44
N PHE A 57 9.75 4.28 -18.44
CA PHE A 57 10.18 4.41 -17.06
C PHE A 57 9.22 3.71 -16.11
N VAL A 58 9.77 2.99 -15.13
CA VAL A 58 9.01 2.33 -14.08
C VAL A 58 9.45 2.89 -12.74
N LEU A 59 8.49 3.42 -11.99
CA LEU A 59 8.65 3.82 -10.61
C LEU A 59 8.28 2.63 -9.73
N THR A 60 9.24 2.15 -8.94
CA THR A 60 9.05 1.03 -8.03
C THR A 60 9.76 1.27 -6.72
N ALA A 61 9.29 0.62 -5.65
CA ALA A 61 9.98 0.65 -4.38
C ALA A 61 11.32 -0.08 -4.50
N TYR A 62 12.37 0.43 -3.87
CA TYR A 62 13.63 -0.32 -3.68
C TYR A 62 13.89 -0.64 -2.21
N GLU A 63 13.18 0.02 -1.29
CA GLU A 63 13.34 -0.14 0.15
C GLU A 63 12.03 0.19 0.85
N MET A 64 11.59 -0.71 1.74
CA MET A 64 10.47 -0.48 2.65
C MET A 64 11.08 -0.07 3.98
N ILE A 65 10.73 1.12 4.46
CA ILE A 65 11.19 1.65 5.75
C ILE A 65 10.32 1.05 6.85
N ASP A 66 9.01 1.06 6.64
CA ASP A 66 8.02 0.43 7.51
C ASP A 66 7.30 -0.70 6.78
N ASP A 67 7.26 -1.88 7.42
CA ASP A 67 6.61 -3.06 6.85
C ASP A 67 5.10 -3.00 7.10
N ILE A 68 4.36 -2.76 6.02
CA ILE A 68 2.93 -3.01 5.99
C ILE A 68 2.75 -4.33 5.25
N SER A 69 2.67 -5.42 6.02
CA SER A 69 2.36 -6.73 5.51
C SER A 69 1.07 -7.24 6.14
N PHE A 70 0.22 -7.88 5.33
CA PHE A 70 -0.98 -8.56 5.82
C PHE A 70 -1.08 -9.95 5.23
N THR A 71 -1.63 -10.87 6.01
CA THR A 71 -1.84 -12.25 5.59
C THR A 71 -3.31 -12.47 5.25
N ILE A 72 -3.55 -13.01 4.06
CA ILE A 72 -4.86 -13.44 3.61
C ILE A 72 -4.99 -14.93 3.87
N ASP A 73 -5.78 -15.30 4.87
CA ASP A 73 -6.14 -16.69 5.13
C ASP A 73 -7.55 -16.97 4.62
N ALA A 74 -7.65 -17.72 3.53
CA ALA A 74 -8.92 -18.04 2.90
C ALA A 74 -9.20 -19.54 2.92
N ARG A 75 -10.46 -19.90 3.20
CA ARG A 75 -11.00 -21.26 3.07
C ARG A 75 -12.25 -21.26 2.20
N ASN A 76 -12.11 -21.13 0.88
CA ASN A 76 -13.27 -21.10 -0.02
C ASN A 76 -12.97 -21.66 -1.42
N ARG A 77 -14.02 -21.92 -2.21
CA ARG A 77 -13.95 -22.53 -3.54
C ARG A 77 -13.54 -21.56 -4.65
N VAL A 78 -13.83 -20.25 -4.52
CA VAL A 78 -13.44 -19.23 -5.52
C VAL A 78 -13.13 -17.93 -4.78
N THR A 79 -11.97 -17.34 -5.08
CA THR A 79 -11.55 -16.03 -4.57
C THR A 79 -11.08 -15.15 -5.73
N LYS A 80 -11.50 -13.90 -5.72
CA LYS A 80 -10.99 -12.87 -6.64
C LYS A 80 -10.31 -11.79 -5.82
N THR A 81 -9.13 -11.37 -6.27
CA THR A 81 -8.37 -10.30 -5.66
C THR A 81 -8.29 -9.14 -6.63
N TYR A 82 -8.42 -7.94 -6.11
CA TYR A 82 -8.25 -6.71 -6.85
C TYR A 82 -7.33 -5.79 -6.05
N PHE A 83 -6.38 -5.17 -6.73
CA PHE A 83 -5.46 -4.21 -6.15
C PHE A 83 -5.53 -2.93 -6.97
N ASP A 84 -5.72 -1.83 -6.27
CA ASP A 84 -5.73 -0.49 -6.84
C ASP A 84 -4.74 0.39 -6.09
N VAL A 85 -4.11 1.31 -6.82
CA VAL A 85 -3.12 2.22 -6.28
C VAL A 85 -3.10 3.52 -7.05
N SER A 86 -2.98 4.63 -6.32
CA SER A 86 -2.88 5.97 -6.85
C SER A 86 -1.78 6.74 -6.13
N LEU A 87 -0.92 7.39 -6.92
CA LEU A 87 0.05 8.35 -6.41
C LEU A 87 -0.60 9.75 -6.43
N VAL A 88 -0.85 10.34 -5.26
CA VAL A 88 -1.60 11.59 -5.13
C VAL A 88 -0.83 12.73 -5.78
N GLY A 89 -1.54 13.54 -6.57
CA GLY A 89 -0.93 14.63 -7.35
C GLY A 89 -0.28 14.16 -8.65
N VAL A 90 -0.28 12.86 -8.93
CA VAL A 90 0.17 12.31 -10.21
C VAL A 90 -1.04 11.85 -11.01
N SER A 91 -1.12 12.33 -12.26
CA SER A 91 -2.27 12.06 -13.10
C SER A 91 -2.26 10.62 -13.63
N SER A 92 -3.43 9.96 -13.62
CA SER A 92 -3.58 8.54 -13.98
C SER A 92 -3.40 8.26 -15.48
N ASP A 93 -3.47 9.29 -16.33
CA ASP A 93 -3.10 9.20 -17.75
C ASP A 93 -1.57 9.08 -17.93
N LYS A 94 -0.79 9.62 -16.98
CA LYS A 94 0.68 9.60 -16.97
C LYS A 94 1.25 8.38 -16.24
N ALA A 95 0.69 8.06 -15.09
CA ALA A 95 1.12 6.93 -14.26
C ALA A 95 0.14 5.78 -14.40
N LYS A 96 0.47 4.82 -15.27
CA LYS A 96 -0.32 3.59 -15.44
C LYS A 96 0.11 2.55 -14.43
N ILE A 97 -0.82 1.77 -13.92
CA ILE A 97 -0.52 0.63 -13.06
C ILE A 97 -0.68 -0.67 -13.87
N ASN A 98 0.05 -1.71 -13.49
CA ASN A 98 -0.17 -3.04 -14.05
C ASN A 98 -1.46 -3.63 -13.46
N PRO A 99 -2.55 -3.80 -14.24
CA PRO A 99 -3.82 -4.27 -13.72
C PRO A 99 -3.80 -5.74 -13.29
N PHE A 100 -2.76 -6.48 -13.67
CA PHE A 100 -2.58 -7.90 -13.35
C PHE A 100 -1.65 -8.12 -12.15
N ARG A 101 -0.92 -7.09 -11.68
CA ARG A 101 -0.11 -7.18 -10.46
C ARG A 101 -1.03 -7.28 -9.25
N GLY A 102 -0.90 -8.35 -8.47
CA GLY A 102 -1.78 -8.63 -7.33
C GLY A 102 -3.06 -9.40 -7.66
N MET A 103 -3.34 -9.69 -8.94
CA MET A 103 -4.38 -10.64 -9.33
C MET A 103 -3.88 -12.07 -9.13
N SER A 104 -4.01 -12.61 -7.92
CA SER A 104 -3.91 -14.05 -7.70
C SER A 104 -5.28 -14.68 -7.98
N GLY A 105 -5.51 -15.00 -9.25
CA GLY A 105 -6.62 -15.86 -9.67
C GLY A 105 -6.29 -17.30 -9.31
N GLY A 106 -6.53 -17.70 -8.06
CA GLY A 106 -6.57 -19.12 -7.71
C GLY A 106 -7.79 -19.76 -8.36
N THR A 107 -7.64 -20.31 -9.57
CA THR A 107 -8.60 -21.25 -10.15
C THR A 107 -8.60 -22.53 -9.32
N CYS A 108 -9.29 -22.47 -8.19
CA CYS A 108 -9.67 -23.64 -7.42
C CYS A 108 -10.80 -24.35 -8.16
N LEU A 109 -10.42 -25.15 -9.15
CA LEU A 109 -11.35 -25.99 -9.91
C LEU A 109 -11.89 -27.09 -8.99
N GLY A 110 -12.98 -26.78 -8.28
CA GLY A 110 -13.86 -27.78 -7.65
C GLY A 110 -13.54 -28.25 -6.21
N ALA A 111 -12.38 -27.93 -5.64
CA ALA A 111 -12.00 -28.34 -4.27
C ALA A 111 -12.07 -27.19 -3.24
N ARG A 112 -12.21 -27.52 -1.94
CA ARG A 112 -12.01 -26.56 -0.85
C ARG A 112 -10.54 -26.12 -0.87
N CYS A 113 -10.28 -24.89 -1.26
CA CYS A 113 -8.92 -24.35 -1.21
C CYS A 113 -8.67 -23.69 0.12
N ARG A 114 -7.55 -24.07 0.75
CA ARG A 114 -6.92 -23.31 1.81
C ARG A 114 -5.70 -22.64 1.21
N HIS A 115 -5.69 -21.32 1.17
CA HIS A 115 -4.50 -20.56 0.82
C HIS A 115 -4.22 -19.52 1.89
N SER A 116 -2.93 -19.32 2.14
CA SER A 116 -2.40 -18.26 2.97
C SER A 116 -1.47 -17.46 2.07
N LEU A 117 -1.72 -16.17 1.90
CA LEU A 117 -0.89 -15.28 1.10
C LEU A 117 -0.47 -14.09 1.95
N ALA A 118 0.83 -13.97 2.22
CA ALA A 118 1.39 -12.74 2.76
C ALA A 118 1.52 -11.73 1.62
N VAL A 119 0.93 -10.56 1.78
CA VAL A 119 0.94 -9.47 0.81
C VAL A 119 1.57 -8.26 1.47
N SER A 120 2.65 -7.74 0.85
CA SER A 120 3.08 -6.36 1.05
C SER A 120 2.55 -5.51 -0.11
N PRO A 121 1.81 -4.42 0.13
CA PRO A 121 1.32 -3.54 -0.94
C PRO A 121 2.43 -3.10 -1.87
N TYR A 122 3.62 -2.80 -1.34
CA TYR A 122 4.75 -2.29 -2.13
C TYR A 122 5.34 -3.30 -3.11
N ASP A 123 5.10 -4.60 -2.92
CA ASP A 123 5.48 -5.63 -3.89
C ASP A 123 4.53 -5.66 -5.10
N LEU A 124 3.31 -5.13 -4.94
CA LEU A 124 2.30 -5.08 -6.00
C LEU A 124 2.33 -3.76 -6.79
N ILE A 125 3.06 -2.75 -6.32
CA ILE A 125 3.04 -1.41 -6.88
C ILE A 125 4.20 -1.20 -7.85
N ASP A 126 3.88 -1.05 -9.12
CA ASP A 126 4.72 -0.39 -10.12
C ASP A 126 3.88 0.64 -10.86
N PHE A 127 4.43 1.85 -11.03
CA PHE A 127 3.86 2.86 -11.92
C PHE A 127 4.69 2.95 -13.20
N TYR A 128 4.02 2.83 -14.33
CA TYR A 128 4.59 2.86 -15.66
C TYR A 128 4.32 4.21 -16.32
N PHE A 129 5.40 4.84 -16.78
CA PHE A 129 5.37 6.13 -17.45
C PHE A 129 5.88 5.99 -18.89
N SER A 130 5.31 6.78 -19.79
CA SER A 130 5.79 6.82 -21.17
C SER A 130 7.18 7.42 -21.27
N ALA A 131 7.99 6.98 -22.23
CA ALA A 131 9.24 7.64 -22.57
C ALA A 131 9.05 9.13 -22.94
N ALA A 132 7.89 9.49 -23.52
CA ALA A 132 7.55 10.86 -23.87
C ALA A 132 7.39 11.77 -22.63
N ASP A 133 7.07 11.18 -21.47
CA ASP A 133 6.85 11.90 -20.21
C ASP A 133 8.14 12.07 -19.39
N SER A 134 9.31 11.97 -20.01
CA SER A 134 10.62 12.06 -19.33
C SER A 134 10.82 13.33 -18.48
N LEU A 135 10.33 14.49 -18.92
CA LEU A 135 10.39 15.73 -18.13
C LEU A 135 9.50 15.66 -16.88
N TYR A 136 8.34 15.01 -17.01
CA TYR A 136 7.43 14.79 -15.90
C TYR A 136 8.02 13.80 -14.90
N VAL A 137 8.60 12.69 -15.36
CA VAL A 137 9.37 11.74 -14.52
C VAL A 137 10.45 12.48 -13.73
N LYS A 138 11.20 13.37 -14.38
CA LYS A 138 12.23 14.17 -13.71
C LYS A 138 11.66 15.11 -12.65
N SER A 139 10.47 15.67 -12.85
CA SER A 139 9.83 16.56 -11.87
C SER A 139 9.36 15.85 -10.58
N LEU A 140 9.24 14.52 -10.60
CA LEU A 140 8.87 13.74 -9.41
C LEU A 140 10.09 13.38 -8.53
N ALA A 141 11.31 13.62 -9.01
CA ALA A 141 12.52 13.26 -8.27
C ALA A 141 12.77 14.21 -7.09
N GLY A 142 13.17 13.62 -5.94
CA GLY A 142 13.46 14.35 -4.71
C GLY A 142 12.22 14.77 -3.93
N LEU A 143 11.04 14.27 -4.29
CA LEU A 143 9.77 14.64 -3.67
C LEU A 143 9.18 13.50 -2.85
N VAL A 144 8.40 13.88 -1.85
CA VAL A 144 7.55 12.98 -1.07
C VAL A 144 6.14 13.06 -1.63
N HIS A 145 5.52 11.91 -1.88
CA HIS A 145 4.19 11.81 -2.45
C HIS A 145 3.30 10.94 -1.55
N PRO A 146 2.04 11.35 -1.31
CA PRO A 146 1.06 10.47 -0.71
C PRO A 146 0.69 9.36 -1.70
N LEU A 147 0.65 8.13 -1.21
CA LEU A 147 0.33 6.93 -1.95
C LEU A 147 -0.92 6.30 -1.33
N LYS A 148 -1.99 6.24 -2.11
CA LYS A 148 -3.24 5.58 -1.74
C LYS A 148 -3.27 4.21 -2.37
N TRP A 149 -3.58 3.18 -1.59
CA TRP A 149 -3.75 1.83 -2.10
C TRP A 149 -4.97 1.17 -1.48
N LYS A 150 -5.54 0.24 -2.22
CA LYS A 150 -6.68 -0.56 -1.80
C LYS A 150 -6.52 -1.98 -2.31
N TYR A 151 -6.60 -2.92 -1.39
CA TYR A 151 -6.69 -4.34 -1.68
C TYR A 151 -8.10 -4.82 -1.38
N GLU A 152 -8.76 -5.42 -2.37
CA GLU A 152 -10.08 -6.03 -2.22
C GLU A 152 -10.02 -7.53 -2.46
N LEU A 153 -10.71 -8.27 -1.61
CA LEU A 153 -10.85 -9.71 -1.68
C LEU A 153 -12.33 -10.06 -1.72
N ASP A 154 -12.74 -10.69 -2.81
CA ASP A 154 -14.10 -11.13 -3.07
C ASP A 154 -14.18 -12.66 -3.00
N PHE A 155 -14.97 -13.15 -2.04
CA PHE A 155 -15.25 -14.55 -1.78
C PHE A 155 -16.63 -14.99 -2.33
N GLY A 156 -17.21 -14.21 -3.24
CA GLY A 156 -18.52 -14.41 -3.86
C GLY A 156 -19.68 -13.89 -3.02
N ARG A 157 -19.80 -14.32 -1.75
CA ARG A 157 -20.86 -13.87 -0.82
C ARG A 157 -20.42 -12.74 0.11
N GLN A 158 -19.12 -12.56 0.28
CA GLN A 158 -18.54 -11.57 1.16
C GLN A 158 -17.38 -10.90 0.44
N LYS A 159 -17.27 -9.59 0.63
CA LYS A 159 -16.12 -8.78 0.21
C LYS A 159 -15.43 -8.23 1.44
N GLN A 160 -14.11 -8.27 1.44
CA GLN A 160 -13.26 -7.62 2.43
C GLN A 160 -12.33 -6.66 1.69
N SER A 161 -12.11 -5.49 2.27
CA SER A 161 -11.18 -4.51 1.71
C SER A 161 -10.27 -3.98 2.79
N VAL A 162 -8.99 -3.85 2.46
CA VAL A 162 -7.98 -3.17 3.26
C VAL A 162 -7.44 -2.02 2.41
N SER A 163 -7.33 -0.84 2.99
CA SER A 163 -6.80 0.35 2.30
C SER A 163 -5.87 1.11 3.21
N GLY A 164 -4.92 1.81 2.61
CA GLY A 164 -3.99 2.68 3.32
C GLY A 164 -3.63 3.91 2.51
N GLU A 165 -3.20 4.94 3.23
CA GLU A 165 -2.61 6.16 2.69
C GLU A 165 -1.28 6.35 3.41
N ASN A 166 -0.18 6.29 2.66
CA ASN A 166 1.18 6.35 3.20
C ASN A 166 2.01 7.34 2.40
N TYR A 167 3.04 7.93 3.01
CA TYR A 167 3.98 8.79 2.29
C TYR A 167 5.14 7.96 1.75
N ILE A 168 5.49 8.19 0.47
CA ILE A 168 6.63 7.57 -0.19
C ILE A 168 7.61 8.64 -0.66
N TYR A 169 8.90 8.35 -0.62
CA TYR A 169 9.93 9.23 -1.17
C TYR A 169 10.42 8.74 -2.52
N VAL A 170 10.46 9.61 -3.51
CA VAL A 170 10.95 9.29 -4.86
C VAL A 170 12.37 9.85 -5.01
N SER A 171 13.39 8.98 -4.97
CA SER A 171 14.79 9.40 -5.00
C SER A 171 15.29 9.87 -6.37
N GLY A 172 14.48 9.74 -7.44
CA GLY A 172 14.89 9.94 -8.83
C GLY A 172 15.28 8.64 -9.52
N PHE A 173 16.28 8.67 -10.40
CA PHE A 173 16.70 7.47 -11.13
C PHE A 173 17.48 6.48 -10.25
N CYS A 174 17.18 5.19 -10.41
CA CYS A 174 17.81 4.14 -9.65
C CYS A 174 19.31 4.05 -9.98
N ASN A 175 20.15 4.01 -8.94
CA ASN A 175 21.55 3.60 -9.05
C ASN A 175 21.68 2.06 -9.00
N GLN A 176 22.90 1.57 -9.21
CA GLN A 176 23.17 0.13 -9.26
C GLN A 176 22.76 -0.61 -7.98
N MET A 177 23.01 -0.03 -6.80
CA MET A 177 22.63 -0.65 -5.53
C MET A 177 21.11 -0.73 -5.36
N GLN A 178 20.39 0.31 -5.76
CA GLN A 178 18.92 0.32 -5.73
C GLN A 178 18.34 -0.72 -6.69
N LEU A 179 18.90 -0.86 -7.90
CA LEU A 179 18.52 -1.89 -8.87
C LEU A 179 18.75 -3.30 -8.33
N GLU A 180 19.83 -3.53 -7.59
CA GLU A 180 20.09 -4.81 -6.92
C GLU A 180 19.09 -5.10 -5.80
N LYS A 181 18.69 -4.10 -5.01
CA LYS A 181 17.62 -4.25 -4.01
C LYS A 181 16.30 -4.64 -4.68
N ILE A 182 15.93 -3.99 -5.79
CA ILE A 182 14.73 -4.31 -6.58
C ILE A 182 14.78 -5.76 -7.08
N ARG A 183 15.93 -6.20 -7.62
CA ARG A 183 16.14 -7.58 -8.07
C ARG A 183 15.98 -8.61 -6.96
N LYS A 184 16.53 -8.33 -5.78
CA LYS A 184 16.44 -9.22 -4.61
C LYS A 184 15.00 -9.38 -4.10
N ARG A 185 14.13 -8.40 -4.32
CA ARG A 185 12.68 -8.50 -4.04
C ARG A 185 11.90 -9.36 -5.03
N GLY A 186 12.56 -9.92 -6.06
CA GLY A 186 11.90 -10.79 -7.03
C GLY A 186 11.30 -10.05 -8.22
N MET A 187 11.53 -8.74 -8.36
CA MET A 187 11.24 -8.01 -9.61
C MET A 187 12.47 -8.10 -10.51
N GLN A 188 12.35 -8.64 -11.72
CA GLN A 188 13.44 -8.58 -12.71
C GLN A 188 13.33 -7.28 -13.52
N PRO A 189 14.10 -6.22 -13.23
CA PRO A 189 14.34 -5.16 -14.20
C PRO A 189 15.09 -5.78 -15.38
N SER A 190 14.52 -5.72 -16.57
CA SER A 190 15.19 -6.13 -17.80
C SER A 190 16.28 -5.11 -18.13
N LEU A 191 17.43 -5.26 -17.48
CA LEU A 191 18.66 -4.55 -17.83
C LEU A 191 19.36 -5.38 -18.90
N ASN A 192 19.16 -5.03 -20.16
CA ASN A 192 19.99 -5.58 -21.23
C ASN A 192 21.35 -4.87 -21.26
N LYS A 193 22.36 -5.71 -21.49
CA LYS A 193 23.77 -5.41 -21.78
C LYS A 193 23.93 -4.41 -22.91
#